data_AF-A0A177BXV7-F1
#
_entry.id   AF-A0A177BXV7-F1
#
_cell.length_a   1.000
_cell.length_b   1.000
_cell.length_c   1.000
_cell.angle_alpha   90.00
_cell.angle_beta   90.00
_cell.angle_gamma   90.00
#
_symmetry.space_group_name_H-M   'P 1'
#
loop_
_entity.id
_entity.type
_entity.pdbx_description
1 polymer ?
#
loop_
_entity_poly.entity_id
_entity_poly.type
_entity_poly.pdbx_seq_one_letter_code
_entity_poly.pdbx_strand_id
1 'polypeptide(L)'
;MRPLARSVLPARPLLIQRAPNTARLQSTSSSSKDAATAALSPRWLSDLKTRVGKCINFGIDKEQVKEAGDILHYVNFNWKDLVAGSEGFLTGKHRWGLHRQQVAWGEMDSMGHVNNVTYNRWAESARVNWGMNFASMDTEHRDKWEALVTPKGIGMILRSIRTDYKFPIKYPDRVTVLHKLRSMPKADTDHFILDVVILSELHRRVAARCVEDIVIYDYKAGKKSSMEPFMVKMLVETFNLQEQAKTTYGNKALELIRRVQALEKSSWDRPDAKEDFGSAIP
;
A
#
# COMPACT_ATOMS: atom_id res chain seq x y z
N MET A 1 17.79 36.16 55.49
CA MET A 1 17.61 35.20 54.39
C MET A 1 18.60 35.54 53.29
N ARG A 2 19.54 34.64 52.98
CA ARG A 2 20.64 34.85 52.02
C ARG A 2 20.15 34.63 50.58
N PRO A 3 20.62 35.39 49.58
CA PRO A 3 20.31 35.13 48.18
C PRO A 3 21.15 33.95 47.67
N LEU A 4 20.52 33.02 46.94
CA LEU A 4 21.20 31.92 46.26
C LEU A 4 21.89 32.45 44.99
N ALA A 5 23.21 32.31 44.95
CA ALA A 5 24.06 32.65 43.83
C ALA A 5 23.77 31.76 42.61
N ARG A 6 23.66 32.37 41.43
CA ARG A 6 23.65 31.64 40.14
C ARG A 6 25.04 31.08 39.86
N SER A 7 25.18 29.76 39.83
CA SER A 7 26.38 29.11 39.30
C SER A 7 26.35 29.16 37.77
N VAL A 8 27.31 29.86 37.16
CA VAL A 8 27.55 29.78 35.72
C VAL A 8 28.48 28.59 35.49
N LEU A 9 27.96 27.52 34.90
CA LEU A 9 28.78 26.41 34.39
C LEU A 9 29.37 26.81 33.02
N PRO A 10 30.62 26.44 32.70
CA PRO A 10 31.20 26.75 31.39
C PRO A 10 30.55 25.89 30.31
N ALA A 11 30.11 26.54 29.23
CA ALA A 11 29.58 25.86 28.05
C ALA A 11 30.67 25.01 27.39
N ARG A 12 30.47 23.69 27.32
CA ARG A 12 31.27 22.81 26.46
C ARG A 12 30.88 23.06 24.99
N PRO A 13 31.83 23.20 24.06
CA PRO A 13 31.50 23.27 22.65
C PRO A 13 30.89 21.93 22.20
N LEU A 14 29.67 21.98 21.67
CA LEU A 14 29.04 20.86 20.97
C LEU A 14 29.86 20.57 19.71
N LEU A 15 30.60 19.46 19.71
CA LEU A 15 31.17 18.91 18.49
C LEU A 15 29.99 18.47 17.61
N ILE A 16 29.70 19.25 16.56
CA ILE A 16 28.76 18.85 15.51
C ILE A 16 29.44 17.72 14.73
N GLN A 17 29.19 16.48 15.13
CA GLN A 17 29.45 15.34 14.25
C GLN A 17 28.49 15.44 13.08
N ARG A 18 29.00 15.81 11.90
CA ARG A 18 28.28 15.67 10.64
C ARG A 18 27.89 14.20 10.50
N ALA A 19 26.60 13.92 10.64
CA ALA A 19 26.04 12.62 10.27
C ALA A 19 26.45 12.35 8.81
N PRO A 20 27.00 11.18 8.48
CA PRO A 20 27.26 10.83 7.10
C PRO A 20 25.93 10.87 6.36
N ASN A 21 25.91 11.55 5.21
CA ASN A 21 24.80 11.54 4.27
C ASN A 21 24.34 10.09 4.09
N THR A 22 23.19 9.73 4.66
CA THR A 22 22.53 8.48 4.32
C THR A 22 22.18 8.58 2.85
N ALA A 23 22.95 7.90 2.01
CA ALA A 23 22.66 7.74 0.60
C ALA A 23 21.20 7.30 0.51
N ARG A 24 20.39 8.14 -0.14
CA ARG A 24 19.03 7.78 -0.52
C ARG A 24 19.18 6.50 -1.34
N LEU A 25 18.71 5.38 -0.81
CA LEU A 25 18.57 4.14 -1.57
C LEU A 25 17.56 4.43 -2.69
N GLN A 26 18.04 5.00 -3.79
CA GLN A 26 17.34 5.01 -5.06
C GLN A 26 17.40 3.58 -5.55
N SER A 27 16.26 2.88 -5.55
CA SER A 27 16.14 1.60 -6.24
C SER A 27 16.11 1.87 -7.74
N THR A 28 17.25 2.19 -8.32
CA THR A 28 17.43 2.17 -9.78
C THR A 28 17.91 0.77 -10.16
N SER A 29 16.96 -0.15 -10.23
CA SER A 29 17.12 -1.36 -11.04
C SER A 29 15.83 -1.54 -11.81
N SER A 30 15.73 -0.93 -12.98
CA SER A 30 14.71 -1.31 -13.97
C SER A 30 15.02 -2.73 -14.41
N SER A 31 14.44 -3.69 -13.72
CA SER A 31 14.44 -5.08 -14.12
C SER A 31 13.09 -5.38 -14.78
N SER A 32 13.04 -6.36 -15.67
CA SER A 32 11.80 -6.87 -16.29
C SER A 32 10.76 -7.45 -15.30
N LYS A 33 10.95 -7.25 -13.99
CA LYS A 33 10.09 -7.72 -12.89
C LYS A 33 9.24 -6.62 -12.25
N ASP A 34 9.35 -5.37 -12.68
CA ASP A 34 8.54 -4.29 -12.08
C ASP A 34 7.07 -4.40 -12.50
N ALA A 35 6.16 -3.94 -11.64
CA ALA A 35 4.74 -3.93 -11.98
C ALA A 35 4.50 -3.11 -13.27
N ALA A 36 3.54 -3.51 -14.11
CA ALA A 36 3.18 -2.76 -15.32
C ALA A 36 2.82 -1.28 -15.02
N THR A 37 2.38 -1.01 -13.80
CA THR A 37 2.04 0.33 -13.32
C THR A 37 3.20 1.08 -12.66
N ALA A 38 4.38 0.47 -12.51
CA ALA A 38 5.54 1.06 -11.82
C ALA A 38 6.10 2.30 -12.54
N ALA A 39 6.02 2.32 -13.87
CA ALA A 39 6.43 3.48 -14.68
C ALA A 39 5.38 4.60 -14.70
N LEU A 40 4.16 4.35 -14.19
CA LEU A 40 3.09 5.34 -14.19
C LEU A 40 3.28 6.35 -13.05
N SER A 41 2.73 7.55 -13.26
CA SER A 41 2.54 8.54 -12.19
C SER A 41 1.87 7.88 -10.98
N PRO A 42 2.30 8.13 -9.73
CA PRO A 42 1.55 7.70 -8.53
C PRO A 42 0.11 8.24 -8.47
N ARG A 43 -0.20 9.25 -9.29
CA ARG A 43 -1.53 9.84 -9.45
C ARG A 43 -2.28 9.32 -10.68
N TRP A 44 -1.76 8.33 -11.40
CA TRP A 44 -2.29 7.90 -12.70
C TRP A 44 -3.80 7.63 -12.70
N LEU A 45 -4.35 7.05 -11.60
CA LEU A 45 -5.79 6.78 -11.52
C LEU A 45 -6.62 8.07 -11.38
N SER A 46 -6.09 9.07 -10.68
CA SER A 46 -6.70 10.42 -10.60
C SER A 46 -6.54 11.17 -11.92
N ASP A 47 -5.37 11.06 -12.55
CA ASP A 47 -5.08 11.68 -13.83
C ASP A 47 -5.98 11.10 -14.93
N LEU A 48 -6.21 9.77 -14.91
CA LEU A 48 -7.12 9.07 -15.81
C LEU A 48 -8.55 9.62 -15.70
N LYS A 49 -9.09 9.80 -14.48
CA LYS A 49 -10.41 10.41 -14.27
C LYS A 49 -10.47 11.84 -14.81
N THR A 50 -9.42 12.62 -14.56
CA THR A 50 -9.33 14.01 -15.03
C THR A 50 -9.33 14.09 -16.55
N ARG A 51 -8.60 13.17 -17.21
CA ARG A 51 -8.55 13.05 -18.67
C ARG A 51 -9.91 12.70 -19.27
N VAL A 52 -10.64 11.74 -18.69
CA VAL A 52 -12.01 11.44 -19.11
C VAL A 52 -12.93 12.66 -18.92
N GLY A 53 -12.81 13.35 -17.79
CA GLY A 53 -13.55 14.59 -17.53
C GLY A 53 -13.27 15.69 -18.55
N LYS A 54 -12.02 15.82 -19.03
CA LYS A 54 -11.66 16.74 -20.11
C LYS A 54 -12.39 16.39 -21.41
N CYS A 55 -12.46 15.11 -21.77
CA CYS A 55 -13.24 14.68 -22.94
C CYS A 55 -14.72 15.06 -22.79
N ILE A 56 -15.31 14.79 -21.63
CA ILE A 56 -16.72 15.14 -21.36
C ILE A 56 -16.95 16.65 -21.49
N ASN A 57 -16.09 17.47 -20.88
CA ASN A 57 -16.21 18.92 -20.90
C ASN A 57 -16.02 19.53 -22.30
N PHE A 58 -15.26 18.88 -23.18
CA PHE A 58 -15.04 19.33 -24.55
C PHE A 58 -16.28 19.17 -25.44
N GLY A 59 -17.15 18.20 -25.11
CA GLY A 59 -18.24 17.75 -25.96
C GLY A 59 -17.89 16.43 -26.65
N ILE A 60 -18.64 15.39 -26.32
CA ILE A 60 -18.48 14.03 -26.87
C ILE A 60 -19.83 13.46 -27.31
N ASP A 61 -19.81 12.58 -28.31
CA ASP A 61 -21.03 11.96 -28.84
C ASP A 61 -21.61 10.88 -27.91
N LYS A 62 -22.78 10.32 -28.28
CA LYS A 62 -23.48 9.33 -27.46
C LYS A 62 -22.68 8.04 -27.20
N GLU A 63 -21.90 7.58 -28.17
CA GLU A 63 -21.09 6.36 -28.02
C GLU A 63 -19.90 6.62 -27.10
N GLN A 64 -19.27 7.78 -27.26
CA GLN A 64 -18.18 8.26 -26.41
C GLN A 64 -18.63 8.52 -24.97
N VAL A 65 -19.83 9.07 -24.75
CA VAL A 65 -20.43 9.24 -23.41
C VAL A 65 -20.57 7.88 -22.73
N LYS A 66 -21.06 6.87 -23.45
CA LYS A 66 -21.19 5.51 -22.92
C LYS A 66 -19.83 4.93 -22.53
N GLU A 67 -18.84 5.05 -23.41
CA GLU A 67 -17.48 4.57 -23.14
C GLU A 67 -16.83 5.28 -21.94
N ALA A 68 -16.96 6.60 -21.86
CA ALA A 68 -16.50 7.41 -20.72
C ALA A 68 -17.17 6.95 -19.41
N GLY A 69 -18.49 6.72 -19.46
CA GLY A 69 -19.28 6.19 -18.36
C GLY A 69 -18.80 4.82 -17.88
N ASP A 70 -18.56 3.89 -18.82
CA ASP A 70 -18.09 2.54 -18.52
C ASP A 70 -16.69 2.55 -17.88
N ILE A 71 -15.78 3.39 -18.38
CA ILE A 71 -14.43 3.57 -17.79
C ILE A 71 -14.55 4.12 -16.37
N LEU A 72 -15.30 5.20 -16.16
CA LEU A 72 -15.46 5.84 -14.85
C LEU A 72 -16.14 4.92 -13.84
N HIS A 73 -17.18 4.19 -14.28
CA HIS A 73 -17.85 3.19 -13.48
C HIS A 73 -16.86 2.10 -13.03
N TYR A 74 -16.12 1.51 -13.98
CA TYR A 74 -15.13 0.47 -13.66
C TYR A 74 -14.09 0.97 -12.65
N VAL A 75 -13.51 2.14 -12.90
CA VAL A 75 -12.52 2.76 -12.00
C VAL A 75 -13.11 3.06 -10.62
N ASN A 76 -14.36 3.48 -10.54
CA ASN A 76 -15.03 3.81 -9.29
C ASN A 76 -15.17 2.58 -8.38
N PHE A 77 -15.60 1.44 -8.93
CA PHE A 77 -15.86 0.22 -8.18
C PHE A 77 -14.60 -0.64 -7.95
N ASN A 78 -13.63 -0.60 -8.87
CA ASN A 78 -12.44 -1.47 -8.84
C ASN A 78 -11.15 -0.71 -8.53
N TRP A 79 -11.23 0.45 -7.87
CA TRP A 79 -10.04 1.26 -7.62
C TRP A 79 -8.96 0.56 -6.79
N LYS A 80 -9.33 -0.32 -5.83
CA LYS A 80 -8.36 -1.11 -5.04
C LYS A 80 -7.60 -2.09 -5.92
N ASP A 81 -8.31 -2.76 -6.80
CA ASP A 81 -7.76 -3.69 -7.79
C ASP A 81 -6.75 -2.96 -8.69
N LEU A 82 -7.11 -1.76 -9.12
CA LEU A 82 -6.25 -0.93 -9.95
C LEU A 82 -5.03 -0.36 -9.18
N VAL A 83 -5.17 0.05 -7.91
CA VAL A 83 -4.09 0.70 -7.16
C VAL A 83 -3.18 -0.30 -6.46
N ALA A 84 -3.75 -1.31 -5.81
CA ALA A 84 -3.02 -2.27 -4.99
C ALA A 84 -2.87 -3.62 -5.71
N GLY A 85 -3.89 -4.03 -6.47
CA GLY A 85 -3.84 -5.28 -7.24
C GLY A 85 -2.79 -5.24 -8.34
N SER A 86 -2.65 -4.11 -9.04
CA SER A 86 -1.61 -3.93 -10.08
C SER A 86 -0.18 -4.02 -9.55
N GLU A 87 0.01 -3.86 -8.24
CA GLU A 87 1.27 -4.02 -7.53
C GLU A 87 1.40 -5.38 -6.83
N GLY A 88 0.39 -6.25 -6.94
CA GLY A 88 0.39 -7.60 -6.38
C GLY A 88 -0.09 -7.72 -4.93
N PHE A 89 -0.76 -6.72 -4.36
CA PHE A 89 -1.22 -6.78 -2.95
C PHE A 89 -2.53 -7.56 -2.75
N LEU A 90 -3.25 -7.90 -3.82
CA LEU A 90 -4.58 -8.54 -3.72
C LEU A 90 -4.50 -10.04 -3.98
N THR A 91 -4.17 -10.80 -2.95
CA THR A 91 -4.07 -12.28 -2.99
C THR A 91 -5.36 -13.00 -2.54
N GLY A 92 -6.49 -12.29 -2.56
CA GLY A 92 -7.79 -12.78 -2.09
C GLY A 92 -8.23 -12.12 -0.77
N LYS A 93 -9.54 -11.85 -0.64
CA LYS A 93 -10.09 -11.09 0.50
C LYS A 93 -9.86 -11.77 1.85
N HIS A 94 -9.81 -13.10 1.86
CA HIS A 94 -9.53 -13.90 3.05
C HIS A 94 -8.08 -13.78 3.54
N ARG A 95 -7.17 -13.20 2.73
CA ARG A 95 -5.77 -12.90 3.11
C ARG A 95 -5.57 -11.44 3.52
N TRP A 96 -6.60 -10.60 3.55
CA TRP A 96 -6.42 -9.19 3.89
C TRP A 96 -6.20 -9.00 5.39
N GLY A 97 -5.22 -8.17 5.76
CA GLY A 97 -4.88 -7.92 7.15
C GLY A 97 -5.92 -7.05 7.86
N LEU A 98 -6.24 -5.90 7.28
CA LEU A 98 -7.37 -5.08 7.72
C LEU A 98 -8.20 -4.65 6.52
N HIS A 99 -9.51 -4.82 6.62
CA HIS A 99 -10.44 -4.38 5.59
C HIS A 99 -11.41 -3.35 6.15
N ARG A 100 -11.38 -2.13 5.60
CA ARG A 100 -12.28 -1.02 5.97
C ARG A 100 -12.36 -0.77 7.48
N GLN A 101 -11.22 -0.89 8.16
CA GLN A 101 -11.07 -0.52 9.56
C GLN A 101 -11.50 0.94 9.73
N GLN A 102 -12.40 1.22 10.67
CA GLN A 102 -12.80 2.60 10.93
C GLN A 102 -11.65 3.36 11.57
N VAL A 103 -11.41 4.57 11.07
CA VAL A 103 -10.55 5.53 11.76
C VAL A 103 -11.33 6.04 12.96
N ALA A 104 -10.78 5.89 14.15
CA ALA A 104 -11.39 6.44 15.36
C ALA A 104 -11.02 7.93 15.50
N TRP A 105 -11.96 8.74 15.96
CA TRP A 105 -11.73 10.18 16.15
C TRP A 105 -10.51 10.45 17.07
N GLY A 106 -10.33 9.63 18.12
CA GLY A 106 -9.20 9.71 19.05
C GLY A 106 -7.85 9.26 18.49
N GLU A 107 -7.77 8.78 17.24
CA GLU A 107 -6.50 8.52 16.56
C GLU A 107 -5.88 9.78 15.95
N MET A 108 -6.64 10.89 15.89
CA MET A 108 -6.15 12.19 15.45
C MET A 108 -5.40 12.92 16.55
N ASP A 109 -4.46 13.79 16.15
CA ASP A 109 -3.77 14.70 17.05
C ASP A 109 -4.12 16.17 16.77
N SER A 110 -3.49 17.09 17.51
CA SER A 110 -3.72 18.53 17.40
C SER A 110 -3.36 19.13 16.03
N MET A 111 -2.66 18.38 15.17
CA MET A 111 -2.37 18.80 13.79
C MET A 111 -3.56 18.55 12.83
N GLY A 112 -4.65 17.95 13.32
CA GLY A 112 -5.90 17.83 12.56
C GLY A 112 -5.90 16.68 11.54
N HIS A 113 -5.09 15.66 11.77
CA HIS A 113 -5.06 14.40 11.02
C HIS A 113 -4.65 13.25 11.96
N VAL A 114 -4.75 12.02 11.48
CA VAL A 114 -4.33 10.83 12.21
C VAL A 114 -2.84 10.94 12.60
N ASN A 115 -2.53 10.63 13.85
CA ASN A 115 -1.17 10.64 14.36
C ASN A 115 -0.30 9.62 13.61
N ASN A 116 0.96 9.96 13.37
CA ASN A 116 1.87 9.13 12.60
C ASN A 116 2.07 7.73 13.20
N VAL A 117 2.10 7.57 14.52
CA VAL A 117 2.25 6.27 15.20
C VAL A 117 1.09 5.32 14.89
N THR A 118 -0.11 5.85 14.66
CA THR A 118 -1.31 5.04 14.36
C THR A 118 -1.15 4.22 13.08
N TYR A 119 -0.46 4.75 12.06
CA TYR A 119 -0.20 4.00 10.82
C TYR A 119 0.59 2.70 11.08
N ASN A 120 1.59 2.76 11.97
CA ASN A 120 2.35 1.57 12.35
C ASN A 120 1.51 0.60 13.17
N ARG A 121 0.59 1.09 14.01
CA ARG A 121 -0.37 0.23 14.74
C ARG A 121 -1.33 -0.49 13.81
N TRP A 122 -1.80 0.19 12.76
CA TRP A 122 -2.62 -0.45 11.73
C TRP A 122 -1.84 -1.50 10.95
N ALA A 123 -0.57 -1.22 10.57
CA ALA A 123 0.30 -2.19 9.92
C ALA A 123 0.52 -3.43 10.80
N GLU A 124 0.84 -3.24 12.08
CA GLU A 124 1.00 -4.31 13.06
C GLU A 124 -0.24 -5.19 13.19
N SER A 125 -1.41 -4.58 13.42
CA SER A 125 -2.67 -5.31 13.55
C SER A 125 -3.00 -6.07 12.26
N ALA A 126 -2.76 -5.45 11.11
CA ALA A 126 -2.98 -6.06 9.82
C ALA A 126 -2.02 -7.23 9.55
N ARG A 127 -0.74 -7.15 9.98
CA ARG A 127 0.22 -8.26 9.87
C ARG A 127 -0.20 -9.45 10.72
N VAL A 128 -0.64 -9.20 11.95
CA VAL A 128 -1.15 -10.23 12.87
C VAL A 128 -2.34 -10.95 12.23
N ASN A 129 -3.35 -10.19 11.76
CA ASN A 129 -4.50 -10.76 11.07
C ASN A 129 -4.12 -11.51 9.79
N TRP A 130 -3.20 -10.96 8.99
CA TRP A 130 -2.70 -11.59 7.77
C TRP A 130 -2.09 -12.97 8.05
N GLY A 131 -1.25 -13.10 9.08
CA GLY A 131 -0.69 -14.38 9.51
C GLY A 131 -1.75 -15.32 10.08
N MET A 132 -2.65 -14.82 10.93
CA MET A 132 -3.73 -15.61 11.53
C MET A 132 -4.71 -16.16 10.50
N ASN A 133 -4.95 -15.43 9.41
CA ASN A 133 -5.81 -15.90 8.32
C ASN A 133 -5.29 -17.22 7.72
N PHE A 134 -3.98 -17.49 7.73
CA PHE A 134 -3.43 -18.77 7.25
C PHE A 134 -3.88 -19.97 8.09
N ALA A 135 -4.18 -19.77 9.38
CA ALA A 135 -4.75 -20.83 10.23
C ALA A 135 -6.09 -21.37 9.71
N SER A 136 -6.86 -20.54 8.99
CA SER A 136 -8.11 -20.95 8.35
C SER A 136 -7.92 -21.63 6.99
N MET A 137 -6.75 -21.45 6.36
CA MET A 137 -6.43 -21.98 5.02
C MET A 137 -5.64 -23.28 5.09
N ASP A 138 -4.89 -23.48 6.18
CA ASP A 138 -4.06 -24.65 6.45
C ASP A 138 -4.52 -25.28 7.77
N THR A 139 -5.61 -26.04 7.68
CA THR A 139 -6.26 -26.66 8.84
C THR A 139 -5.39 -27.71 9.52
N GLU A 140 -4.48 -28.36 8.78
CA GLU A 140 -3.51 -29.34 9.29
C GLU A 140 -2.54 -28.69 10.28
N HIS A 141 -2.09 -27.46 10.01
CA HIS A 141 -1.15 -26.73 10.86
C HIS A 141 -1.80 -25.58 11.63
N ARG A 142 -3.12 -25.60 11.81
CA ARG A 142 -3.90 -24.52 12.42
C ARG A 142 -3.30 -24.04 13.74
N ASP A 143 -3.05 -24.97 14.67
CA ASP A 143 -2.53 -24.63 16.01
C ASP A 143 -1.16 -23.97 15.94
N LYS A 144 -0.33 -24.32 14.94
CA LYS A 144 0.98 -23.69 14.72
C LYS A 144 0.83 -22.26 14.20
N TRP A 145 -0.10 -22.03 13.27
CA TRP A 145 -0.41 -20.68 12.79
C TRP A 145 -0.94 -19.79 13.91
N GLU A 146 -1.87 -20.30 14.73
CA GLU A 146 -2.40 -19.57 15.88
C GLU A 146 -1.33 -19.30 16.95
N ALA A 147 -0.36 -20.21 17.10
CA ALA A 147 0.76 -20.02 18.03
C ALA A 147 1.72 -18.89 17.62
N LEU A 148 1.77 -18.47 16.35
CA LEU A 148 2.71 -17.44 15.85
C LEU A 148 2.55 -16.08 16.52
N VAL A 149 1.38 -15.80 17.09
CA VAL A 149 1.05 -14.55 17.79
C VAL A 149 1.13 -14.70 19.30
N THR A 150 1.75 -15.78 19.78
CA THR A 150 1.92 -16.11 21.18
C THR A 150 3.40 -16.37 21.51
N PRO A 151 3.82 -16.28 22.77
CA PRO A 151 5.17 -16.63 23.18
C PRO A 151 5.37 -18.17 23.34
N LYS A 152 4.45 -19.01 22.88
CA LYS A 152 4.43 -20.46 23.21
C LYS A 152 5.28 -21.35 22.29
N GLY A 153 5.84 -20.83 21.21
CA GLY A 153 6.57 -21.63 20.22
C GLY A 153 7.36 -20.77 19.25
N ILE A 154 7.20 -21.04 17.95
CA ILE A 154 7.70 -20.16 16.89
C ILE A 154 6.79 -18.94 16.79
N GLY A 155 7.36 -17.74 16.64
CA GLY A 155 6.59 -16.53 16.39
C GLY A 155 7.20 -15.61 15.33
N MET A 156 6.35 -14.74 14.80
CA MET A 156 6.71 -13.73 13.80
C MET A 156 7.00 -12.38 14.47
N ILE A 157 8.29 -12.07 14.66
CA ILE A 157 8.75 -10.84 15.32
C ILE A 157 9.11 -9.77 14.30
N LEU A 158 8.65 -8.54 14.54
CA LEU A 158 9.05 -7.37 13.76
C LEU A 158 10.47 -6.93 14.16
N ARG A 159 11.46 -7.13 13.28
CA ARG A 159 12.84 -6.66 13.47
C ARG A 159 12.98 -5.18 13.15
N SER A 160 12.33 -4.71 12.08
CA SER A 160 12.31 -3.29 11.73
C SER A 160 11.07 -2.93 10.92
N ILE A 161 10.67 -1.67 11.00
CA ILE A 161 9.62 -1.08 10.15
C ILE A 161 10.10 0.28 9.65
N ARG A 162 9.92 0.52 8.35
CA ARG A 162 10.05 1.85 7.74
C ARG A 162 8.69 2.26 7.20
N THR A 163 8.26 3.48 7.50
CA THR A 163 6.97 4.02 7.04
C THR A 163 7.17 5.31 6.25
N ASP A 164 6.71 5.32 5.00
CA ASP A 164 6.68 6.50 4.14
C ASP A 164 5.23 7.04 4.07
N TYR A 165 4.97 8.15 4.76
CA TYR A 165 3.67 8.82 4.78
C TYR A 165 3.42 9.57 3.45
N LYS A 166 2.25 9.35 2.83
CA LYS A 166 1.88 9.89 1.50
C LYS A 166 0.65 10.79 1.51
N PHE A 167 -0.29 10.55 2.42
CA PHE A 167 -1.52 11.34 2.52
C PHE A 167 -2.03 11.34 3.98
N PRO A 168 -2.31 12.53 4.57
CA PRO A 168 -2.81 12.65 5.93
C PRO A 168 -4.29 12.26 6.01
N ILE A 169 -4.58 11.12 6.63
CA ILE A 169 -5.95 10.63 6.84
C ILE A 169 -6.61 11.44 7.97
N LYS A 170 -7.92 11.66 7.88
CA LYS A 170 -8.73 12.31 8.91
C LYS A 170 -9.96 11.47 9.23
N TYR A 171 -10.51 11.66 10.43
CA TYR A 171 -11.86 11.19 10.73
C TYR A 171 -12.90 12.04 9.99
N PRO A 172 -14.00 11.46 9.47
CA PRO A 172 -14.24 10.03 9.31
C PRO A 172 -13.62 9.47 8.03
N ASP A 173 -12.88 8.37 8.12
CA ASP A 173 -12.41 7.57 6.99
C ASP A 173 -12.41 6.09 7.39
N ARG A 174 -12.17 5.20 6.43
CA ARG A 174 -11.87 3.80 6.67
C ARG A 174 -10.56 3.44 5.98
N VAL A 175 -9.76 2.62 6.63
CA VAL A 175 -8.48 2.15 6.09
C VAL A 175 -8.54 0.68 5.73
N THR A 176 -7.91 0.34 4.61
CA THR A 176 -7.63 -1.05 4.23
C THR A 176 -6.11 -1.20 4.19
N VAL A 177 -5.59 -2.22 4.88
CA VAL A 177 -4.15 -2.47 5.01
C VAL A 177 -3.81 -3.84 4.45
N LEU A 178 -2.93 -3.85 3.46
CA LEU A 178 -2.60 -5.03 2.66
C LEU A 178 -1.10 -5.30 2.70
N HIS A 179 -0.75 -6.58 2.79
CA HIS A 179 0.63 -7.05 2.83
C HIS A 179 0.94 -7.86 1.59
N LYS A 180 2.20 -7.79 1.14
CA LYS A 180 2.75 -8.73 0.17
C LYS A 180 4.19 -9.07 0.54
N LEU A 181 4.62 -10.27 0.17
CA LEU A 181 6.01 -10.68 0.22
C LEU A 181 6.82 -9.93 -0.83
N ARG A 182 7.92 -9.30 -0.42
CA ARG A 182 8.81 -8.56 -1.31
C ARG A 182 9.53 -9.46 -2.32
N SER A 183 9.85 -10.68 -1.91
CA SER A 183 10.61 -11.64 -2.72
C SER A 183 10.10 -13.06 -2.51
N MET A 184 10.35 -13.92 -3.49
CA MET A 184 10.02 -15.35 -3.41
C MET A 184 10.62 -15.95 -2.12
N PRO A 185 9.80 -16.57 -1.24
CA PRO A 185 10.29 -17.24 -0.06
C PRO A 185 11.25 -18.37 -0.42
N LYS A 186 12.24 -18.59 0.43
CA LYS A 186 13.19 -19.69 0.29
C LYS A 186 13.09 -20.59 1.50
N ALA A 187 13.40 -21.87 1.31
CA ALA A 187 13.65 -22.76 2.42
C ALA A 187 14.87 -22.26 3.23
N ASP A 188 14.94 -22.66 4.50
CA ASP A 188 16.09 -22.41 5.38
C ASP A 188 16.41 -20.93 5.65
N THR A 189 15.46 -20.02 5.44
CA THR A 189 15.61 -18.61 5.83
C THR A 189 14.89 -18.31 7.13
N ASP A 190 15.51 -17.47 7.97
CA ASP A 190 15.03 -17.06 9.29
C ASP A 190 14.22 -15.75 9.28
N HIS A 191 14.07 -15.13 8.11
CA HIS A 191 13.35 -13.87 7.96
C HIS A 191 12.78 -13.69 6.55
N PHE A 192 11.84 -12.77 6.42
CA PHE A 192 11.32 -12.29 5.15
C PHE A 192 10.85 -10.84 5.26
N ILE A 193 10.76 -10.16 4.12
CA ILE A 193 10.32 -8.77 4.05
C ILE A 193 8.88 -8.70 3.53
N LEU A 194 8.03 -7.96 4.26
CA LEU A 194 6.70 -7.59 3.82
C LEU A 194 6.71 -6.14 3.33
N ASP A 195 6.20 -5.92 2.13
CA ASP A 195 5.74 -4.60 1.71
C ASP A 195 4.29 -4.43 2.16
N VAL A 196 3.94 -3.22 2.60
CA VAL A 196 2.62 -2.90 3.12
C VAL A 196 2.07 -1.64 2.44
N VAL A 197 0.79 -1.66 2.08
CA VAL A 197 0.06 -0.46 1.67
C VAL A 197 -1.11 -0.19 2.61
N ILE A 198 -1.19 1.06 3.06
CA ILE A 198 -2.32 1.57 3.84
C ILE A 198 -3.13 2.47 2.91
N LEU A 199 -4.37 2.09 2.62
CA LEU A 199 -5.26 2.78 1.69
C LEU A 199 -6.30 3.58 2.45
N SER A 200 -6.51 4.84 2.07
CA SER A 200 -7.71 5.60 2.44
C SER A 200 -8.87 5.16 1.53
N GLU A 201 -9.97 4.72 2.10
CA GLU A 201 -11.17 4.32 1.35
C GLU A 201 -11.97 5.53 0.88
N LEU A 202 -12.03 6.60 1.69
CA LEU A 202 -12.71 7.84 1.32
C LEU A 202 -12.03 8.51 0.12
N HIS A 203 -10.70 8.64 0.17
CA HIS A 203 -9.92 9.32 -0.87
C HIS A 203 -9.41 8.38 -1.96
N ARG A 204 -9.59 7.06 -1.79
CA ARG A 204 -9.28 6.01 -2.77
C ARG A 204 -7.85 6.06 -3.29
N ARG A 205 -6.90 6.22 -2.36
CA ARG A 205 -5.48 6.36 -2.66
C ARG A 205 -4.63 5.79 -1.53
N VAL A 206 -3.36 5.53 -1.85
CA VAL A 206 -2.35 5.14 -0.87
C VAL A 206 -2.09 6.30 0.10
N ALA A 207 -2.22 6.04 1.39
CA ALA A 207 -1.97 6.97 2.47
C ALA A 207 -0.60 6.78 3.13
N ALA A 208 -0.13 5.54 3.22
CA ALA A 208 1.24 5.24 3.62
C ALA A 208 1.70 3.94 2.96
N ARG A 209 3.03 3.79 2.88
CA ARG A 209 3.68 2.53 2.54
C ARG A 209 4.60 2.14 3.68
N CYS A 210 4.59 0.86 4.04
CA CYS A 210 5.51 0.33 5.04
C CYS A 210 6.38 -0.77 4.43
N VAL A 211 7.57 -0.93 5.00
CA VAL A 211 8.45 -2.07 4.76
C VAL A 211 8.73 -2.68 6.11
N GLU A 212 8.30 -3.91 6.30
CA GLU A 212 8.45 -4.65 7.55
C GLU A 212 9.42 -5.80 7.34
N ASP A 213 10.38 -5.90 8.25
CA ASP A 213 11.34 -6.98 8.28
C ASP A 213 10.96 -7.96 9.40
N ILE A 214 10.50 -9.15 9.01
CA ILE A 214 9.93 -10.13 9.91
C ILE A 214 10.90 -11.27 10.13
N VAL A 215 11.22 -11.55 11.39
CA VAL A 215 12.09 -12.64 11.81
C VAL A 215 11.28 -13.73 12.47
N ILE A 216 11.64 -14.98 12.15
CA ILE A 216 11.14 -16.17 12.82
C ILE A 216 11.97 -16.42 14.07
N TYR A 217 11.29 -16.43 15.21
CA TYR A 217 11.92 -16.58 16.51
C TYR A 217 11.32 -17.75 17.27
N ASP A 218 12.19 -18.61 17.81
CA ASP A 218 11.80 -19.68 18.70
C ASP A 218 11.88 -19.18 20.16
N TYR A 219 10.72 -18.95 20.76
CA TYR A 219 10.62 -18.48 22.14
C TYR A 219 11.09 -19.52 23.16
N LYS A 220 11.03 -20.81 22.84
CA LYS A 220 11.51 -21.87 23.74
C LYS A 220 13.03 -21.96 23.70
N ALA A 221 13.62 -21.87 22.51
CA ALA A 221 15.07 -21.93 22.35
C ALA A 221 15.76 -20.56 22.57
N GLY A 222 15.00 -19.46 22.66
CA GLY A 222 15.54 -18.12 22.87
C GLY A 222 16.39 -17.60 21.70
N LYS A 223 16.16 -18.10 20.48
CA LYS A 223 16.97 -17.76 19.30
C LYS A 223 16.15 -17.71 18.02
N LYS A 224 16.72 -17.14 16.97
CA LYS A 224 16.13 -17.22 15.63
C LYS A 224 16.04 -18.66 15.16
N SER A 225 15.01 -18.95 14.37
CA SER A 225 14.79 -20.24 13.74
C SER A 225 14.49 -20.05 12.26
N SER A 226 14.73 -21.08 11.45
CA SER A 226 14.29 -21.09 10.06
C SER A 226 12.76 -21.24 9.98
N MET A 227 12.15 -20.72 8.91
CA MET A 227 10.74 -21.01 8.62
C MET A 227 10.48 -22.51 8.50
N GLU A 228 9.41 -22.99 9.13
CA GLU A 228 8.98 -24.39 8.99
C GLU A 228 8.45 -24.65 7.56
N PRO A 229 8.53 -25.90 7.05
CA PRO A 229 8.14 -26.21 5.67
C PRO A 229 6.71 -25.78 5.28
N PHE A 230 5.74 -25.91 6.18
CA PHE A 230 4.35 -25.48 5.92
C PHE A 230 4.25 -23.96 5.73
N MET A 231 5.06 -23.18 6.46
CA MET A 231 5.13 -21.73 6.30
C MET A 231 5.68 -21.38 4.93
N VAL A 232 6.80 -22.00 4.54
CA VAL A 232 7.42 -21.75 3.22
C VAL A 232 6.43 -22.08 2.10
N LYS A 233 5.74 -23.21 2.19
CA LYS A 233 4.70 -23.61 1.23
C LYS A 233 3.60 -22.55 1.10
N MET A 234 3.01 -22.11 2.23
CA MET A 234 1.95 -21.10 2.26
C MET A 234 2.41 -19.75 1.71
N LEU A 235 3.63 -19.33 2.05
CA LEU A 235 4.20 -18.08 1.58
C LEU A 235 4.54 -18.13 0.08
N VAL A 236 5.02 -19.26 -0.45
CA VAL A 236 5.26 -19.46 -1.88
C VAL A 236 3.95 -19.40 -2.67
N GLU A 237 2.90 -20.06 -2.19
CA GLU A 237 1.56 -19.96 -2.77
C GLU A 237 1.08 -18.51 -2.77
N THR A 238 1.22 -17.81 -1.64
CA THR A 238 0.88 -16.40 -1.53
C THR A 238 1.65 -15.55 -2.53
N PHE A 239 2.97 -15.75 -2.66
CA PHE A 239 3.80 -15.02 -3.62
C PHE A 239 3.35 -15.24 -5.07
N ASN A 240 2.99 -16.47 -5.44
CA ASN A 240 2.47 -16.77 -6.77
C ASN A 240 1.15 -16.04 -7.06
N LEU A 241 0.25 -15.98 -6.07
CA LEU A 241 -0.99 -15.20 -6.18
C LEU A 241 -0.71 -13.69 -6.35
N GLN A 242 0.35 -13.16 -5.72
CA GLN A 242 0.75 -11.75 -5.90
C GLN A 242 1.17 -11.46 -7.34
N GLU A 243 1.98 -12.34 -7.95
CA GLU A 243 2.43 -12.16 -9.33
C GLU A 243 1.29 -12.32 -10.34
N GLN A 244 0.34 -13.22 -10.07
CA GLN A 244 -0.89 -13.34 -10.84
C GLN A 244 -1.74 -12.06 -10.75
N ALA A 245 -1.99 -11.56 -9.54
CA ALA A 245 -2.74 -10.32 -9.32
C ALA A 245 -2.08 -9.13 -10.02
N LYS A 246 -0.77 -8.96 -9.84
CA LYS A 246 0.03 -7.92 -10.48
C LYS A 246 -0.11 -7.95 -12.00
N THR A 247 -0.05 -9.13 -12.61
CA THR A 247 -0.22 -9.30 -14.05
C THR A 247 -1.65 -8.93 -14.49
N THR A 248 -2.65 -9.54 -13.87
CA THR A 248 -4.07 -9.34 -14.21
C THR A 248 -4.48 -7.87 -14.11
N TYR A 249 -4.19 -7.24 -12.98
CA TYR A 249 -4.61 -5.87 -12.72
C TYR A 249 -3.70 -4.84 -13.39
N GLY A 250 -2.42 -5.17 -13.60
CA GLY A 250 -1.52 -4.36 -14.43
C GLY A 250 -2.00 -4.28 -15.87
N ASN A 251 -2.37 -5.40 -16.47
CA ASN A 251 -2.95 -5.45 -17.81
C ASN A 251 -4.26 -4.65 -17.89
N LYS A 252 -5.11 -4.77 -16.86
CA LYS A 252 -6.35 -4.00 -16.80
C LYS A 252 -6.12 -2.49 -16.70
N ALA A 253 -5.14 -2.07 -15.90
CA ALA A 253 -4.75 -0.66 -15.83
C ALA A 253 -4.29 -0.12 -17.19
N LEU A 254 -3.43 -0.87 -17.89
CA LEU A 254 -2.95 -0.50 -19.23
C LEU A 254 -4.06 -0.51 -20.28
N GLU A 255 -5.02 -1.43 -20.20
CA GLU A 255 -6.23 -1.43 -21.04
C GLU A 255 -7.03 -0.14 -20.83
N LEU A 256 -7.33 0.23 -19.58
CA LEU A 256 -8.08 1.45 -19.27
C LEU A 256 -7.36 2.71 -19.76
N ILE A 257 -6.03 2.77 -19.59
CA ILE A 257 -5.22 3.89 -20.10
C ILE A 257 -5.35 4.00 -21.62
N ARG A 258 -5.27 2.88 -22.35
CA ARG A 258 -5.42 2.84 -23.81
C ARG A 258 -6.83 3.26 -24.23
N ARG A 259 -7.87 2.82 -23.52
CA ARG A 259 -9.26 3.23 -23.76
C ARG A 259 -9.45 4.74 -23.60
N VAL A 260 -8.88 5.34 -22.55
CA VAL A 260 -8.89 6.81 -22.39
C VAL A 260 -8.11 7.51 -23.50
N GLN A 261 -6.95 6.99 -23.92
CA GLN A 261 -6.20 7.57 -25.05
C GLN A 261 -6.99 7.53 -26.36
N ALA A 262 -7.73 6.45 -26.62
CA ALA A 262 -8.60 6.34 -27.79
C ALA A 262 -9.77 7.33 -27.70
N LEU A 263 -10.35 7.50 -26.52
CA LEU A 263 -11.40 8.48 -26.26
C LEU A 263 -10.89 9.92 -26.48
N GLU A 264 -9.69 10.26 -26.01
CA GLU A 264 -9.08 11.58 -26.23
C GLU A 264 -8.86 11.86 -27.72
N LYS A 265 -8.25 10.91 -28.45
CA LYS A 265 -7.98 11.03 -29.89
C LYS A 265 -9.24 11.13 -30.75
N SER A 266 -10.33 10.50 -30.30
CA SER A 266 -11.62 10.60 -30.99
C SER A 266 -12.44 11.80 -30.54
N SER A 267 -12.01 12.58 -29.52
CA SER A 267 -12.72 13.75 -29.00
C SER A 267 -11.96 15.05 -29.26
N TRP A 268 -11.15 15.50 -28.30
CA TRP A 268 -10.48 16.81 -28.31
C TRP A 268 -9.08 16.76 -28.91
N ASP A 269 -8.43 15.60 -28.96
CA ASP A 269 -7.06 15.41 -29.44
C ASP A 269 -7.04 14.96 -30.91
N ARG A 270 -7.80 15.65 -31.76
CA ARG A 270 -7.80 15.48 -33.23
C ARG A 270 -7.61 16.82 -33.95
N PRO A 271 -6.98 16.84 -35.15
CA PRO A 271 -6.61 18.10 -35.83
C PRO A 271 -7.79 19.03 -36.16
N ASP A 272 -8.99 18.48 -36.29
CA ASP A 272 -10.24 19.15 -36.66
C ASP A 272 -11.20 19.36 -35.47
N ALA A 273 -10.72 19.15 -34.23
CA ALA A 273 -11.55 19.23 -33.04
C ALA A 273 -12.12 20.65 -32.84
N LYS A 274 -13.44 20.75 -32.66
CA LYS A 274 -14.14 21.96 -32.25
C LYS A 274 -14.87 21.69 -30.95
N GLU A 275 -14.72 22.59 -29.99
CA GLU A 275 -15.44 22.52 -28.72
C GLU A 275 -16.94 22.63 -28.98
N ASP A 276 -17.71 21.69 -28.41
CA ASP A 276 -19.16 21.69 -28.45
C ASP A 276 -19.69 21.65 -27.02
N PHE A 277 -20.10 22.81 -26.52
CA PHE A 277 -20.65 22.95 -25.17
C PHE A 277 -22.12 22.49 -25.05
N GLY A 278 -22.70 21.97 -26.12
CA GLY A 278 -24.14 21.74 -26.21
C GLY A 278 -24.88 23.07 -26.29
N SER A 279 -25.75 23.22 -27.27
CA SER A 279 -26.70 24.32 -27.29
C SER A 279 -27.68 24.14 -26.14
N ALA A 280 -27.60 24.98 -25.11
CA ALA A 280 -28.71 25.18 -24.17
C ALA A 280 -29.89 25.70 -25.00
N ILE A 281 -30.82 24.81 -25.32
CA ILE A 281 -32.09 25.22 -25.93
C ILE A 281 -32.89 25.88 -24.80
N PRO A 282 -33.27 27.17 -24.95
CA PRO A 282 -34.02 27.91 -23.93
C PRO A 282 -35.42 27.32 -23.67
#